data_AF-A0A1G5RVI1-F1
#
_entry.id   AF-A0A1G5RVI1-F1
#
_cell.length_a   1.000
_cell.length_b   1.000
_cell.length_c   1.000
_cell.angle_alpha   90.00
_cell.angle_beta   90.00
_cell.angle_gamma   90.00
#
_symmetry.space_group_name_H-M   'P 1'
#
loop_
_entity.id
_entity.type
_entity.pdbx_description
1 polymer ?
#
loop_
_entity_poly.entity_id
_entity_poly.type
_entity_poly.pdbx_seq_one_letter_code
_entity_poly.pdbx_strand_id
1 'polypeptide(L)'
;MEHLDSFQPGDNLSFIIDKRDLLGYEAMEEEAQDVFDQGALTTLFYELHQDLVLKCRATEEGLEVMHRAYCLPIQPKVSDDFFYSALVKTIFYSGFRPTVIDRYLPTVNRYFSDYQEVMTYTRAHVDEIMQDPGMIKNRSKIMACYNNAWTVSTIGLHCGSMQGFLDVLNDDYSNESLAHLWEGLQLHFDFMGEITALNLMAELGFDVFRPNRELMRGFRRLGLIETEKDHINAVKAARVISEGTRLPLYYITAVVQIYGQMH
;
A
#
# COMPACT_ATOMS: atom_id res chain seq x y z
N MET A 1 8.30 33.02 0.69
CA MET A 1 8.31 33.63 2.03
C MET A 1 6.87 34.03 2.25
N GLU A 2 6.25 33.59 3.36
CA GLU A 2 4.81 33.39 3.62
C GLU A 2 4.32 31.97 3.26
N HIS A 3 3.95 31.20 4.30
CA HIS A 3 2.94 30.11 4.35
C HIS A 3 3.14 29.09 5.50
N LEU A 4 4.20 29.16 6.32
CA LEU A 4 4.33 28.25 7.47
C LEU A 4 3.77 28.80 8.80
N ASP A 5 3.54 30.11 8.92
CA ASP A 5 3.05 30.71 10.17
C ASP A 5 1.51 30.81 10.25
N SER A 6 0.79 30.42 9.17
CA SER A 6 -0.68 30.52 9.10
C SER A 6 -1.38 29.22 8.70
N PHE A 7 -0.66 28.10 8.60
CA PHE A 7 -1.23 26.82 8.19
C PHE A 7 -1.14 25.84 9.37
N GLN A 8 -2.19 25.80 10.19
CA GLN A 8 -2.43 24.67 11.08
C GLN A 8 -2.96 23.54 10.18
N PRO A 9 -2.23 22.43 9.97
CA PRO A 9 -2.64 21.38 9.02
C PRO A 9 -4.02 20.76 9.33
N GLY A 10 -4.53 20.95 10.55
CA GLY A 10 -5.82 20.44 11.01
C GLY A 10 -7.07 21.14 10.45
N ASP A 11 -6.94 22.30 9.81
CA ASP A 11 -8.13 23.05 9.35
C ASP A 11 -8.91 22.31 8.24
N ASN A 12 -8.22 21.52 7.40
CA ASN A 12 -8.85 20.69 6.36
C ASN A 12 -9.38 19.34 6.85
N LEU A 13 -9.04 18.91 8.08
CA LEU A 13 -9.41 17.60 8.61
C LEU A 13 -10.55 17.67 9.64
N SER A 14 -11.12 18.86 9.85
CA SER A 14 -12.18 19.13 10.83
C SER A 14 -13.55 18.48 10.52
N PHE A 15 -13.65 17.70 9.44
CA PHE A 15 -14.92 17.19 8.91
C PHE A 15 -15.00 15.67 8.69
N ILE A 16 -14.09 14.85 9.24
CA ILE A 16 -14.25 13.39 9.14
C ILE A 16 -15.34 12.94 10.14
N ILE A 17 -16.56 12.71 9.65
CA ILE A 17 -17.74 12.39 10.48
C ILE A 17 -18.25 10.97 10.19
N ASP A 18 -18.06 10.43 8.98
CA ASP A 18 -18.57 9.10 8.54
C ASP A 18 -17.61 8.39 7.53
N LYS A 19 -17.82 7.08 7.28
CA LYS A 19 -17.16 6.26 6.24
C LYS A 19 -17.20 6.94 4.86
N ARG A 20 -18.25 7.69 4.55
CA ARG A 20 -18.34 8.49 3.32
C ARG A 20 -17.29 9.60 3.25
N ASP A 21 -17.00 10.27 4.37
CA ASP A 21 -15.94 11.28 4.42
C ASP A 21 -14.55 10.63 4.31
N LEU A 22 -14.41 9.41 4.84
CA LEU A 22 -13.19 8.62 4.71
C LEU A 22 -12.93 8.14 3.28
N LEU A 23 -13.97 7.90 2.49
CA LEU A 23 -13.86 7.49 1.09
C LEU A 23 -13.86 8.69 0.13
N GLY A 24 -14.30 9.86 0.60
CA GLY A 24 -14.58 11.04 -0.22
C GLY A 24 -16.06 11.08 -0.64
N TYR A 25 -16.65 12.28 -0.67
CA TYR A 25 -18.08 12.55 -0.92
C TYR A 25 -18.65 11.93 -2.23
N GLU A 26 -17.79 11.46 -3.13
CA GLU A 26 -18.14 10.92 -4.45
C GLU A 26 -17.56 9.52 -4.70
N ALA A 27 -17.16 8.76 -3.67
CA ALA A 27 -16.65 7.40 -3.87
C ALA A 27 -17.72 6.48 -4.49
N MET A 28 -17.72 6.49 -5.82
CA MET A 28 -17.77 5.33 -6.70
C MET A 28 -19.01 4.43 -6.56
N GLU A 29 -20.19 4.99 -6.83
CA GLU A 29 -21.29 4.24 -7.46
C GLU A 29 -21.05 4.00 -8.98
N GLU A 30 -19.81 4.17 -9.45
CA GLU A 30 -19.47 3.84 -10.83
C GLU A 30 -19.12 2.36 -10.88
N GLU A 31 -20.13 1.55 -11.24
CA GLU A 31 -20.00 0.15 -11.66
C GLU A 31 -18.70 0.00 -12.44
N ALA A 32 -17.71 -0.68 -11.85
CA ALA A 32 -16.57 -1.16 -12.61
C ALA A 32 -17.12 -2.12 -13.66
N GLN A 33 -17.40 -1.60 -14.85
CA GLN A 33 -17.74 -2.39 -16.00
C GLN A 33 -16.57 -3.33 -16.20
N ASP A 34 -16.77 -4.61 -15.88
CA ASP A 34 -15.71 -5.59 -15.76
C ASP A 34 -14.88 -5.62 -17.05
N VAL A 35 -13.67 -5.03 -16.97
CA VAL A 35 -12.69 -5.02 -18.07
C VAL A 35 -12.24 -6.46 -18.38
N PHE A 36 -12.50 -7.37 -17.45
CA PHE A 36 -11.91 -8.68 -17.32
C PHE A 36 -13.01 -9.72 -17.06
N ASP A 37 -13.12 -10.72 -17.94
CA ASP A 37 -14.03 -11.84 -17.74
C ASP A 37 -13.48 -12.78 -16.65
N GLN A 38 -14.15 -12.81 -15.50
CA GLN A 38 -13.74 -13.61 -14.35
C GLN A 38 -13.57 -15.10 -14.68
N GLY A 39 -14.47 -15.68 -15.49
CA GLY A 39 -14.41 -17.09 -15.87
C GLY A 39 -13.19 -17.40 -16.74
N ALA A 40 -12.90 -16.52 -17.70
CA ALA A 40 -11.74 -16.63 -18.56
C ALA A 40 -10.43 -16.51 -17.77
N LEU A 41 -10.32 -15.53 -16.87
CA LEU A 41 -9.14 -15.33 -16.03
C LEU A 41 -8.91 -16.46 -15.03
N THR A 42 -9.98 -16.98 -14.44
CA THR A 42 -9.91 -18.15 -13.56
C THR A 42 -9.37 -19.36 -14.30
N THR A 43 -9.88 -19.61 -15.51
CA THR A 43 -9.42 -20.71 -16.37
C THR A 43 -7.95 -20.53 -16.75
N LEU A 44 -7.58 -19.33 -17.23
CA LEU A 44 -6.21 -18.96 -17.57
C LEU A 44 -5.25 -19.19 -16.41
N PHE A 45 -5.64 -18.82 -15.19
CA PHE A 45 -4.80 -19.01 -14.01
C PHE A 45 -4.56 -20.49 -13.69
N TYR A 46 -5.60 -21.33 -13.76
CA TYR A 46 -5.43 -22.77 -13.53
C TYR A 46 -4.59 -23.46 -14.61
N GLU A 47 -4.75 -23.06 -15.88
CA GLU A 47 -3.89 -23.53 -16.98
C GLU A 47 -2.44 -23.14 -16.75
N LEU A 48 -2.18 -21.88 -16.40
CA LEU A 48 -0.86 -21.39 -16.05
C LEU A 48 -0.25 -22.19 -14.88
N HIS A 49 -1.02 -22.40 -13.83
CA HIS A 49 -0.60 -23.15 -12.66
C HIS A 49 -0.19 -24.58 -13.02
N GLN A 50 -1.02 -25.28 -13.81
CA GLN A 50 -0.71 -26.62 -14.31
C GLN A 50 0.56 -26.64 -15.17
N ASP A 51 0.70 -25.68 -16.08
CA ASP A 51 1.87 -25.53 -16.94
C ASP A 51 3.17 -25.34 -16.14
N LEU A 52 3.13 -24.55 -15.06
CA LEU A 52 4.26 -24.33 -14.18
C LEU A 52 4.65 -25.59 -13.40
N VAL A 53 3.66 -26.33 -12.88
CA VAL A 53 3.90 -27.62 -12.21
C VAL A 53 4.59 -28.60 -13.16
N LEU A 54 4.14 -28.67 -14.41
CA LEU A 54 4.70 -29.58 -15.43
C LEU A 54 6.09 -29.16 -15.92
N LYS A 55 6.34 -27.86 -16.13
CA LYS A 55 7.56 -27.35 -16.77
C LYS A 55 8.71 -27.05 -15.79
N CYS A 56 8.41 -26.63 -14.56
CA CYS A 56 9.43 -26.01 -13.70
C CYS A 56 10.19 -26.98 -12.78
N ARG A 57 9.68 -28.19 -12.54
CA ARG A 57 10.00 -28.91 -11.29
C ARG A 57 9.89 -28.00 -10.05
N ALA A 58 9.05 -26.96 -10.09
CA ALA A 58 8.48 -26.41 -8.88
C ALA A 58 7.70 -27.60 -8.33
N THR A 59 8.27 -28.29 -7.35
CA THR A 59 7.61 -29.47 -6.80
C THR A 59 6.21 -29.01 -6.40
N GLU A 60 5.21 -29.85 -6.63
CA GLU A 60 3.85 -29.61 -6.13
C GLU A 60 3.90 -29.17 -4.65
N GLU A 61 4.83 -29.77 -3.90
CA GLU A 61 5.23 -29.36 -2.55
C GLU A 61 5.70 -27.90 -2.41
N GLY A 62 6.49 -27.35 -3.34
CA GLY A 62 6.95 -25.95 -3.28
C GLY A 62 5.81 -24.93 -3.49
N LEU A 63 4.88 -25.23 -4.41
CA LEU A 63 3.67 -24.41 -4.60
C LEU A 63 2.69 -24.60 -3.43
N GLU A 64 2.53 -25.81 -2.92
CA GLU A 64 1.73 -26.10 -1.72
C GLU A 64 2.30 -25.47 -0.45
N VAL A 65 3.62 -25.40 -0.30
CA VAL A 65 4.29 -24.71 0.82
C VAL A 65 4.06 -23.21 0.72
N MET A 66 4.12 -22.62 -0.48
CA MET A 66 3.71 -21.23 -0.68
C MET A 66 2.23 -21.04 -0.35
N HIS A 67 1.34 -21.85 -0.90
CA HIS A 67 -0.10 -21.80 -0.61
C HIS A 67 -0.35 -21.85 0.91
N ARG A 68 0.24 -22.82 1.62
CA ARG A 68 0.12 -22.94 3.09
C ARG A 68 0.71 -21.76 3.84
N ALA A 69 1.81 -21.16 3.36
CA ALA A 69 2.42 -19.98 3.98
C ALA A 69 1.58 -18.70 3.79
N TYR A 70 0.84 -18.60 2.68
CA TYR A 70 0.04 -17.42 2.33
C TYR A 70 -1.45 -17.53 2.73
N CYS A 71 -1.92 -18.69 3.19
CA CYS A 71 -3.30 -18.92 3.65
C CYS A 71 -3.61 -18.47 5.10
N LEU A 72 -2.81 -17.59 5.71
CA LEU A 72 -3.11 -17.05 7.04
C LEU A 72 -3.03 -15.52 7.04
N PRO A 73 -4.15 -14.80 6.83
CA PRO A 73 -4.21 -13.40 7.18
C PRO A 73 -5.03 -13.27 8.45
N ILE A 74 -4.38 -13.34 9.61
CA ILE A 74 -4.85 -12.51 10.72
C ILE A 74 -4.09 -11.22 10.54
N GLN A 75 -4.78 -10.14 10.16
CA GLN A 75 -4.18 -8.83 10.19
C GLN A 75 -3.69 -8.60 11.63
N PRO A 76 -2.39 -8.39 11.87
CA PRO A 76 -1.92 -8.08 13.19
C PRO A 76 -2.54 -6.76 13.63
N LYS A 77 -2.95 -6.68 14.90
CA LYS A 77 -3.47 -5.43 15.44
C LYS A 77 -2.43 -4.33 15.25
N VAL A 78 -2.81 -3.27 14.55
CA VAL A 78 -1.97 -2.12 14.20
C VAL A 78 -2.13 -1.07 15.31
N SER A 79 -1.05 -0.74 16.00
CA SER A 79 -1.03 0.45 16.86
C SER A 79 -0.79 1.71 16.04
N ASP A 80 -1.21 2.86 16.55
CA ASP A 80 -1.02 4.16 15.90
C ASP A 80 0.47 4.45 15.65
N ASP A 81 1.34 4.12 16.63
CA ASP A 81 2.79 4.24 16.50
C ASP A 81 3.35 3.36 15.38
N PHE A 82 2.88 2.11 15.28
CA PHE A 82 3.32 1.20 14.24
C PHE A 82 2.83 1.67 12.86
N PHE A 83 1.59 2.14 12.76
CA PHE A 83 1.05 2.73 11.54
C PHE A 83 1.89 3.91 11.08
N TYR A 84 2.17 4.87 11.97
CA TYR A 84 2.95 6.05 11.64
C TYR A 84 4.38 5.69 11.24
N SER A 85 5.03 4.76 11.95
CA SER A 85 6.36 4.28 11.61
C SER A 85 6.40 3.62 10.22
N ALA A 86 5.42 2.77 9.91
CA ALA A 86 5.29 2.14 8.60
C ALA A 86 5.03 3.18 7.49
N LEU A 87 4.22 4.20 7.77
CA LEU A 87 3.92 5.31 6.87
C LEU A 87 5.19 6.11 6.54
N VAL A 88 5.93 6.56 7.57
CA VAL A 88 7.20 7.29 7.42
C VAL A 88 8.19 6.48 6.59
N LYS A 89 8.39 5.21 6.94
CA LYS A 89 9.29 4.31 6.22
C LYS A 89 8.90 4.24 4.74
N THR A 90 7.61 4.03 4.46
CA THR A 90 7.08 3.92 3.10
C THR A 90 7.27 5.21 2.29
N ILE A 91 7.07 6.39 2.90
CA ILE A 91 7.36 7.68 2.27
C ILE A 91 8.83 7.77 1.87
N PHE A 92 9.77 7.37 2.73
CA PHE A 92 11.20 7.45 2.40
C PHE A 92 11.63 6.44 1.33
N TYR A 93 11.08 5.22 1.32
CA TYR A 93 11.34 4.25 0.25
C TYR A 93 10.74 4.64 -1.11
N SER A 94 9.65 5.43 -1.14
CA SER A 94 9.06 5.86 -2.42
C SER A 94 10.08 6.57 -3.32
N GLY A 95 10.21 6.15 -4.57
CA GLY A 95 11.11 6.76 -5.55
C GLY A 95 12.62 6.57 -5.28
N PHE A 96 13.01 5.73 -4.32
CA PHE A 96 14.41 5.38 -4.07
C PHE A 96 14.63 3.87 -4.11
N ARG A 97 15.87 3.46 -4.41
CA ARG A 97 16.27 2.06 -4.23
C ARG A 97 16.37 1.76 -2.74
N PRO A 98 15.87 0.61 -2.24
CA PRO A 98 15.91 0.30 -0.82
C PRO A 98 17.30 0.45 -0.19
N THR A 99 18.32 -0.06 -0.87
CA THR A 99 19.73 0.00 -0.46
C THR A 99 20.29 1.41 -0.24
N VAL A 100 19.66 2.42 -0.84
CA VAL A 100 20.00 3.83 -0.59
C VAL A 100 19.41 4.26 0.75
N ILE A 101 18.13 3.99 0.96
CA ILE A 101 17.35 4.43 2.14
C ILE A 101 17.80 3.74 3.41
N ASP A 102 18.20 2.47 3.34
CA ASP A 102 18.63 1.68 4.51
C ASP A 102 19.74 2.38 5.32
N ARG A 103 20.59 3.18 4.66
CA ARG A 103 21.67 3.95 5.30
C ARG A 103 21.18 5.17 6.07
N TYR A 104 20.03 5.71 5.69
CA TYR A 104 19.41 6.90 6.29
C TYR A 104 18.33 6.54 7.31
N LEU A 105 17.83 5.30 7.31
CA LEU A 105 16.79 4.85 8.23
C LEU A 105 17.07 5.15 9.70
N PRO A 106 18.30 4.99 10.24
CA PRO A 106 18.56 5.36 11.62
C PRO A 106 18.26 6.84 11.93
N THR A 107 18.60 7.74 11.00
CA THR A 107 18.33 9.18 11.13
C THR A 107 16.86 9.50 10.92
N VAL A 108 16.20 8.85 9.94
CA VAL A 108 14.76 8.97 9.72
C VAL A 108 14.01 8.56 10.98
N ASN A 109 14.30 7.39 11.54
CA ASN A 109 13.65 6.90 12.75
C ASN A 109 13.92 7.81 13.95
N ARG A 110 15.11 8.43 14.03
CA ARG A 110 15.43 9.38 15.11
C ARG A 110 14.56 10.64 15.07
N TYR A 111 14.20 11.13 13.89
CA TYR A 111 13.38 12.34 13.73
C TYR A 111 11.88 12.07 13.61
N PHE A 112 11.46 10.83 13.34
CA PHE A 112 10.06 10.51 13.04
C PHE A 112 9.58 9.25 13.77
N SER A 113 10.14 8.94 14.94
CA SER A 113 9.74 7.77 15.75
C SER A 113 8.38 7.93 16.41
N ASP A 114 7.96 9.16 16.69
CA ASP A 114 6.76 9.47 17.46
C ASP A 114 6.00 10.60 16.77
N TYR A 115 4.76 10.33 16.34
CA TYR A 115 3.94 11.31 15.64
C TYR A 115 3.54 12.48 16.55
N GLN A 116 3.37 12.25 17.85
CA GLN A 116 3.01 13.29 18.81
C GLN A 116 4.17 14.27 19.00
N GLU A 117 5.40 13.76 19.05
CA GLU A 117 6.60 14.61 19.06
C GLU A 117 6.72 15.41 17.76
N VAL A 118 6.55 14.74 16.61
CA VAL A 118 6.64 15.39 15.30
C VAL A 118 5.61 16.51 15.13
N MET A 119 4.41 16.38 15.69
CA MET A 119 3.41 17.47 15.67
C MET A 119 3.88 18.75 16.37
N THR A 120 4.87 18.67 17.27
CA THR A 120 5.48 19.84 17.92
C THR A 120 6.55 20.53 17.07
N TYR A 121 6.92 19.93 15.93
CA TYR A 121 7.99 20.44 15.09
C TYR A 121 7.64 21.82 14.55
N THR A 122 8.63 22.68 14.63
CA THR A 122 8.58 24.04 14.08
C THR A 122 9.42 24.08 12.80
N ARG A 123 9.36 25.22 12.10
CA ARG A 123 10.23 25.47 10.94
C ARG A 123 11.72 25.26 11.25
N ALA A 124 12.16 25.60 12.47
CA ALA A 124 13.53 25.40 12.90
C ALA A 124 13.92 23.91 12.91
N HIS A 125 13.00 23.02 13.34
CA HIS A 125 13.22 21.58 13.32
C HIS A 125 13.32 21.06 11.87
N VAL A 126 12.45 21.52 10.97
CA VAL A 126 12.54 21.14 9.55
C VAL A 126 13.88 21.58 8.94
N ASP A 127 14.34 22.78 9.26
CA ASP A 127 15.62 23.29 8.78
C ASP A 127 16.81 22.53 9.40
N GLU A 128 16.72 22.11 10.66
CA GLU A 128 17.68 21.22 11.31
C GLU A 128 17.77 19.86 10.60
N ILE A 129 16.63 19.21 10.36
CA ILE A 129 16.55 17.91 9.68
C ILE A 129 17.16 18.01 8.27
N MET A 130 16.91 19.11 7.55
CA MET A 130 17.48 19.36 6.22
C MET A 130 19.00 19.59 6.23
N GLN A 131 19.55 20.01 7.37
CA GLN A 131 20.99 20.24 7.56
C GLN A 131 21.73 19.00 8.07
N ASP A 132 21.03 18.00 8.63
CA ASP A 132 21.65 16.77 9.10
C ASP A 132 22.32 16.01 7.92
N PRO A 133 23.65 15.78 7.97
CA PRO A 133 24.37 15.05 6.92
C PRO A 133 23.95 13.58 6.80
N GLY A 134 23.42 12.99 7.87
CA GLY A 134 22.86 11.65 7.93
C GLY A 134 21.42 11.56 7.45
N MET A 135 20.85 12.65 6.92
CA MET A 135 19.46 12.71 6.44
C MET A 135 19.38 12.86 4.92
N ILE A 136 18.29 12.35 4.35
CA ILE A 136 17.96 12.56 2.94
C ILE A 136 17.40 13.98 2.79
N LYS A 137 18.06 14.79 1.95
CA LYS A 137 17.69 16.19 1.68
C LYS A 137 16.47 16.30 0.78
N ASN A 138 15.32 15.85 1.28
CA ASN A 138 14.03 15.94 0.61
C ASN A 138 13.01 16.61 1.53
N ARG A 139 12.90 17.94 1.39
CA ARG A 139 11.99 18.76 2.21
C ARG A 139 10.53 18.32 2.04
N SER A 140 10.11 17.93 0.84
CA SER A 140 8.73 17.50 0.59
C SER A 140 8.37 16.24 1.38
N LYS A 141 9.27 15.26 1.47
CA LYS A 141 9.06 14.05 2.30
C LYS A 141 9.03 14.37 3.80
N ILE A 142 9.92 15.25 4.26
CA ILE A 142 9.94 15.71 5.66
C ILE A 142 8.63 16.39 6.03
N MET A 143 8.14 17.30 5.17
CA MET A 143 6.85 17.96 5.37
C MET A 143 5.69 16.96 5.33
N ALA A 144 5.74 15.95 4.46
CA ALA A 144 4.74 14.89 4.42
C ALA A 144 4.68 14.09 5.73
N CYS A 145 5.83 13.71 6.31
CA CYS A 145 5.87 13.06 7.61
C CYS A 145 5.29 13.94 8.73
N TYR A 146 5.54 15.25 8.68
CA TYR A 146 4.94 16.22 9.61
C TYR A 146 3.43 16.34 9.46
N ASN A 147 2.93 16.56 8.23
CA ASN A 147 1.50 16.66 7.96
C ASN A 147 0.77 15.37 8.32
N ASN A 148 1.35 14.21 7.97
CA ASN A 148 0.77 12.92 8.28
C ASN A 148 0.75 12.59 9.77
N ALA A 149 1.63 13.18 10.58
CA ALA A 149 1.56 13.04 12.04
C ALA A 149 0.27 13.65 12.59
N TRP A 150 -0.09 14.84 12.08
CA TRP A 150 -1.38 15.47 12.36
C TRP A 150 -2.55 14.62 11.84
N THR A 151 -2.46 14.11 10.60
CA THR A 151 -3.50 13.24 10.03
C THR A 151 -3.74 11.99 10.89
N VAL A 152 -2.68 11.29 11.32
CA VAL A 152 -2.78 10.13 12.23
C VAL A 152 -3.48 10.51 13.52
N SER A 153 -3.09 11.63 14.15
CA SER A 153 -3.74 12.08 15.38
C SER A 153 -5.22 12.42 15.18
N THR A 154 -5.57 13.09 14.08
CA THR A 154 -6.96 13.48 13.81
C THR A 154 -7.81 12.25 13.52
N ILE A 155 -7.37 11.36 12.63
CA ILE A 155 -8.08 10.11 12.34
C ILE A 155 -8.21 9.25 13.60
N GLY A 156 -7.15 9.14 14.41
CA GLY A 156 -7.19 8.43 15.69
C GLY A 156 -8.23 8.99 16.66
N LEU A 157 -8.43 10.32 16.68
CA LEU A 157 -9.49 10.94 17.49
C LEU A 157 -10.89 10.58 16.99
N HIS A 158 -11.11 10.54 15.67
CA HIS A 158 -12.42 10.27 15.06
C HIS A 158 -12.78 8.78 15.04
N CYS A 159 -11.82 7.91 14.74
CA CYS A 159 -12.00 6.47 14.63
C CYS A 159 -11.60 5.71 15.91
N GLY A 160 -11.14 6.41 16.94
CA GLY A 160 -10.63 5.86 18.20
C GLY A 160 -9.20 5.31 18.14
N SER A 161 -8.72 4.96 16.95
CA SER A 161 -7.33 4.55 16.66
C SER A 161 -7.12 4.42 15.15
N MET A 162 -5.88 4.23 14.71
CA MET A 162 -5.59 3.82 13.33
C MET A 162 -6.11 2.43 13.02
N GLN A 163 -6.18 1.51 13.99
CA GLN A 163 -6.88 0.24 13.79
C GLN A 163 -8.36 0.48 13.47
N GLY A 164 -9.03 1.38 14.19
CA GLY A 164 -10.43 1.71 13.92
C GLY A 164 -10.64 2.29 12.53
N PHE A 165 -9.71 3.11 12.03
CA PHE A 165 -9.72 3.60 10.65
C PHE A 165 -9.59 2.45 9.63
N LEU A 166 -8.65 1.52 9.86
CA LEU A 166 -8.48 0.34 9.01
C LEU A 166 -9.74 -0.54 9.03
N ASP A 167 -10.35 -0.74 10.19
CA ASP A 167 -11.55 -1.57 10.36
C ASP A 167 -12.77 -0.97 9.63
N VAL A 168 -12.91 0.37 9.61
CA VAL A 168 -14.02 1.03 8.90
C VAL A 168 -13.89 0.88 7.38
N LEU A 169 -12.66 0.96 6.86
CA LEU A 169 -12.40 0.86 5.42
C LEU A 169 -12.32 -0.59 4.94
N ASN A 170 -11.91 -1.51 5.80
CA ASN A 170 -11.71 -2.93 5.51
C ASN A 170 -12.56 -3.84 6.40
N ASP A 171 -13.87 -3.60 6.46
CA ASP A 171 -14.80 -4.20 7.42
C ASP A 171 -15.09 -5.68 7.16
N ASP A 172 -15.13 -6.10 5.91
CA ASP A 172 -15.43 -7.48 5.50
C ASP A 172 -14.23 -8.23 4.88
N TYR A 173 -13.06 -7.57 4.80
CA TYR A 173 -11.84 -8.10 4.20
C TYR A 173 -12.01 -8.56 2.73
N SER A 174 -13.03 -8.06 2.04
CA SER A 174 -13.22 -8.30 0.61
C SER A 174 -12.24 -7.51 -0.25
N ASN A 175 -12.12 -7.88 -1.53
CA ASN A 175 -11.32 -7.11 -2.49
C ASN A 175 -11.85 -5.69 -2.70
N GLU A 176 -13.16 -5.47 -2.54
CA GLU A 176 -13.81 -4.17 -2.61
C GLU A 176 -13.38 -3.30 -1.42
N SER A 177 -13.44 -3.84 -0.20
CA SER A 177 -13.00 -3.12 1.00
C SER A 177 -11.47 -2.88 1.01
N LEU A 178 -10.67 -3.75 0.39
CA LEU A 178 -9.25 -3.46 0.11
C LEU A 178 -9.08 -2.33 -0.93
N ALA A 179 -10.03 -2.14 -1.86
CA ALA A 179 -10.03 -0.99 -2.76
C ALA A 179 -10.31 0.31 -2.00
N HIS A 180 -11.35 0.29 -1.16
CA HIS A 180 -11.71 1.39 -0.27
C HIS A 180 -10.56 1.81 0.65
N LEU A 181 -9.86 0.84 1.25
CA LEU A 181 -8.67 1.13 2.03
C LEU A 181 -7.55 1.75 1.18
N TRP A 182 -7.32 1.22 -0.02
CA TRP A 182 -6.29 1.73 -0.92
C TRP A 182 -6.57 3.19 -1.33
N GLU A 183 -7.82 3.54 -1.62
CA GLU A 183 -8.25 4.90 -1.96
C GLU A 183 -8.21 5.82 -0.74
N GLY A 184 -8.71 5.38 0.41
CA GLY A 184 -8.67 6.15 1.65
C GLY A 184 -7.24 6.53 2.06
N LEU A 185 -6.27 5.62 1.90
CA LEU A 185 -4.86 5.94 2.15
C LEU A 185 -4.32 7.02 1.22
N GLN A 186 -4.72 7.02 -0.06
CA GLN A 186 -4.30 8.02 -1.04
C GLN A 186 -4.95 9.39 -0.78
N LEU A 187 -6.20 9.38 -0.32
CA LEU A 187 -6.98 10.58 -0.05
C LEU A 187 -6.46 11.35 1.16
N HIS A 188 -6.15 10.65 2.25
CA HIS A 188 -5.90 11.30 3.55
C HIS A 188 -4.42 11.56 3.86
N PHE A 189 -3.50 10.82 3.26
CA PHE A 189 -2.08 10.89 3.62
C PHE A 189 -1.22 11.46 2.50
N ASP A 190 -0.35 12.39 2.86
CA ASP A 190 0.64 12.95 1.96
C ASP A 190 1.63 11.88 1.47
N PHE A 191 2.06 12.02 0.21
CA PHE A 191 2.99 11.11 -0.45
C PHE A 191 2.46 9.68 -0.67
N MET A 192 1.17 9.43 -0.46
CA MET A 192 0.52 8.16 -0.78
C MET A 192 -0.03 8.16 -2.21
N GLY A 193 0.84 7.98 -3.21
CA GLY A 193 0.39 7.59 -4.56
C GLY A 193 0.02 6.11 -4.64
N GLU A 194 -0.61 5.69 -5.73
CA GLU A 194 -1.06 4.31 -6.01
C GLU A 194 -0.14 3.20 -5.46
N ILE A 195 1.12 3.19 -5.90
CA ILE A 195 2.10 2.16 -5.51
C ILE A 195 2.58 2.32 -4.07
N THR A 196 2.69 3.57 -3.60
CA THR A 196 3.12 3.86 -2.24
C THR A 196 2.09 3.39 -1.23
N ALA A 197 0.80 3.60 -1.51
CA ALA A 197 -0.29 3.12 -0.68
C ALA A 197 -0.36 1.58 -0.62
N LEU A 198 -0.17 0.88 -1.76
CA LEU A 198 -0.07 -0.58 -1.78
C LEU A 198 1.11 -1.10 -0.94
N ASN A 199 2.26 -0.41 -0.97
CA ASN A 199 3.40 -0.77 -0.14
C ASN A 199 3.10 -0.57 1.35
N LEU A 200 2.41 0.50 1.73
CA LEU A 200 1.99 0.69 3.11
C LEU A 200 1.03 -0.42 3.56
N MET A 201 0.01 -0.74 2.76
CA MET A 201 -0.91 -1.85 3.05
C MET A 201 -0.15 -3.18 3.26
N ALA A 202 0.84 -3.47 2.41
CA ALA A 202 1.69 -4.65 2.58
C ALA A 202 2.51 -4.63 3.88
N GLU A 203 3.09 -3.48 4.27
CA GLU A 203 3.81 -3.33 5.55
C GLU A 203 2.89 -3.49 6.77
N LEU A 204 1.61 -3.12 6.64
CA LEU A 204 0.58 -3.33 7.65
C LEU A 204 0.02 -4.78 7.68
N GLY A 205 0.47 -5.64 6.75
CA GLY A 205 0.11 -7.06 6.71
C GLY A 205 -1.12 -7.40 5.88
N PHE A 206 -1.63 -6.48 5.06
CA PHE A 206 -2.72 -6.78 4.13
C PHE A 206 -2.25 -7.65 2.96
N ASP A 207 -3.15 -8.50 2.48
CA ASP A 207 -2.98 -9.30 1.26
C ASP A 207 -3.24 -8.43 0.03
N VAL A 208 -2.20 -7.74 -0.44
CA VAL A 208 -2.30 -6.78 -1.55
C VAL A 208 -1.32 -7.09 -2.66
N PHE A 209 -1.68 -6.65 -3.87
CA PHE A 209 -0.82 -6.72 -5.03
C PHE A 209 0.43 -5.85 -4.85
N ARG A 210 1.63 -6.45 -4.99
CA ARG A 210 2.92 -5.75 -4.87
C ARG A 210 3.62 -5.70 -6.23
N PRO A 211 3.48 -4.60 -6.99
CA PRO A 211 4.08 -4.51 -8.31
C PRO A 211 5.60 -4.58 -8.22
N ASN A 212 6.17 -5.54 -8.95
CA ASN A 212 7.59 -5.60 -9.23
C ASN A 212 7.81 -5.95 -10.69
N ARG A 213 9.05 -5.80 -11.17
CA ARG A 213 9.36 -5.95 -12.60
C ARG A 213 8.98 -7.33 -13.13
N GLU A 214 9.27 -8.38 -12.38
CA GLU A 214 9.02 -9.77 -12.77
C GLU A 214 7.52 -10.07 -12.85
N LEU A 215 6.76 -9.60 -11.86
CA LEU A 215 5.31 -9.72 -11.80
C LEU A 215 4.65 -8.98 -12.97
N MET A 216 4.98 -7.70 -13.16
CA MET A 216 4.44 -6.89 -14.25
C MET A 216 4.75 -7.49 -15.63
N ARG A 217 5.94 -8.07 -15.79
CA ARG A 217 6.32 -8.81 -17.01
C ARG A 217 5.47 -10.06 -17.19
N GLY A 218 5.17 -10.79 -16.12
CA GLY A 218 4.24 -11.94 -16.13
C GLY A 218 2.85 -11.54 -16.62
N PHE A 219 2.25 -10.50 -16.02
CA PHE A 219 0.93 -9.99 -16.42
C PHE A 219 0.90 -9.55 -17.90
N ARG A 220 1.93 -8.85 -18.36
CA ARG A 220 2.03 -8.43 -19.77
C ARG A 220 2.10 -9.63 -20.72
N ARG A 221 2.85 -10.67 -20.36
CA ARG A 221 2.99 -11.89 -21.18
C ARG A 221 1.73 -12.71 -21.24
N LEU A 222 0.92 -12.68 -20.19
CA LEU A 222 -0.41 -13.29 -20.15
C LEU A 222 -1.45 -12.46 -20.94
N GLY A 223 -1.07 -11.31 -21.49
CA GLY A 223 -1.98 -10.42 -22.21
C GLY A 223 -2.96 -9.67 -21.30
N LEU A 224 -2.72 -9.66 -19.99
CA LEU A 224 -3.60 -9.02 -19.01
C LEU A 224 -3.39 -7.51 -18.91
N ILE A 225 -2.23 -7.03 -19.35
CA ILE A 225 -1.89 -5.61 -19.43
C ILE A 225 -1.09 -5.32 -20.70
N GLU A 226 -1.23 -4.12 -21.25
CA GLU A 226 -0.49 -3.71 -22.44
C GLU A 226 0.97 -3.37 -22.15
N THR A 227 1.22 -2.75 -21.00
CA THR A 227 2.55 -2.27 -20.61
C THR A 227 2.88 -2.66 -19.17
N GLU A 228 4.18 -2.85 -18.87
CA GLU A 228 4.65 -3.16 -17.50
C GLU A 228 4.47 -2.02 -16.50
N LYS A 229 3.97 -0.85 -16.95
CA LYS A 229 3.66 0.32 -16.12
C LYS A 229 2.17 0.41 -15.77
N ASP A 230 1.34 -0.46 -16.33
CA ASP A 230 -0.10 -0.47 -16.12
C ASP A 230 -0.45 -1.19 -14.82
N HIS A 231 -0.13 -0.55 -13.69
CA HIS A 231 -0.30 -1.11 -12.36
C HIS A 231 -1.79 -1.26 -12.00
N ILE A 232 -2.64 -0.31 -12.41
CA ILE A 232 -4.07 -0.34 -12.14
C ILE A 232 -4.71 -1.59 -12.76
N ASN A 233 -4.50 -1.85 -14.05
CA ASN A 233 -5.10 -3.03 -14.67
C ASN A 233 -4.49 -4.34 -14.16
N ALA A 234 -3.21 -4.35 -13.78
CA ALA A 234 -2.60 -5.51 -13.14
C ALA A 234 -3.24 -5.82 -11.78
N VAL A 235 -3.51 -4.80 -10.95
CA VAL A 235 -4.22 -4.94 -9.68
C VAL A 235 -5.64 -5.47 -9.93
N LYS A 236 -6.37 -4.88 -10.88
CA LYS A 236 -7.74 -5.32 -11.25
C LYS A 236 -7.76 -6.78 -11.70
N ALA A 237 -6.89 -7.16 -12.64
CA ALA A 237 -6.79 -8.54 -13.12
C ALA A 237 -6.44 -9.52 -11.98
N ALA A 238 -5.51 -9.17 -11.09
CA ALA A 238 -5.15 -10.01 -9.95
C ALA A 238 -6.33 -10.23 -8.99
N ARG A 239 -7.13 -9.18 -8.72
CA ARG A 239 -8.33 -9.25 -7.87
C ARG A 239 -9.41 -10.14 -8.49
N VAL A 240 -9.68 -9.98 -9.78
CA VAL A 240 -10.64 -10.82 -10.52
C VAL A 240 -10.23 -12.30 -10.47
N ILE A 241 -8.94 -12.61 -10.63
CA ILE A 241 -8.42 -13.98 -10.46
C ILE A 241 -8.62 -14.46 -9.01
N SER A 242 -8.34 -13.61 -8.03
CA SER A 242 -8.50 -13.93 -6.60
C SER A 242 -9.93 -14.27 -6.25
N GLU A 243 -10.90 -13.47 -6.68
CA GLU A 243 -12.32 -13.76 -6.48
C GLU A 243 -12.75 -15.08 -7.15
N GLY A 244 -12.35 -15.29 -8.40
CA GLY A 244 -12.77 -16.46 -9.17
C GLY A 244 -12.15 -17.77 -8.67
N THR A 245 -10.90 -17.71 -8.20
CA THR A 245 -10.18 -18.87 -7.66
C THR A 245 -10.37 -19.07 -6.16
N ARG A 246 -10.79 -18.03 -5.44
CA ARG A 246 -10.79 -17.93 -3.96
C ARG A 246 -9.41 -18.15 -3.34
N LEU A 247 -8.36 -17.80 -4.07
CA LEU A 247 -6.97 -17.88 -3.62
C LEU A 247 -6.46 -16.49 -3.19
N PRO A 248 -5.56 -16.41 -2.19
CA PRO A 248 -4.95 -15.15 -1.76
C PRO A 248 -4.21 -14.42 -2.90
N LEU A 249 -4.20 -13.09 -2.88
CA LEU A 249 -3.49 -12.26 -3.86
C LEU A 249 -1.99 -12.52 -3.83
N TYR A 250 -1.39 -12.74 -2.66
CA TYR A 250 0.01 -13.15 -2.53
C TYR A 250 0.32 -14.44 -3.29
N TYR A 251 -0.59 -15.43 -3.24
CA TYR A 251 -0.39 -16.69 -3.95
C TYR A 251 -0.45 -16.47 -5.47
N ILE A 252 -1.49 -15.78 -5.93
CA ILE A 252 -1.69 -15.49 -7.35
C ILE A 252 -0.50 -14.71 -7.91
N THR A 253 -0.07 -13.67 -7.22
CA THR A 253 1.07 -12.86 -7.64
C THR A 253 2.37 -13.64 -7.62
N ALA A 254 2.60 -14.54 -6.65
CA ALA A 254 3.77 -15.41 -6.65
C ALA A 254 3.81 -16.34 -7.87
N VAL A 255 2.68 -16.97 -8.23
CA VAL A 255 2.55 -17.84 -9.41
C VAL A 255 2.86 -17.06 -10.70
N VAL A 256 2.23 -15.90 -10.88
CA VAL A 256 2.45 -15.07 -12.08
C VAL A 256 3.88 -14.52 -12.12
N GLN A 257 4.50 -14.22 -10.97
CA GLN A 257 5.88 -13.79 -10.90
C GLN A 257 6.85 -14.88 -11.36
N ILE A 258 6.64 -16.14 -10.93
CA ILE A 258 7.45 -17.29 -11.38
C ILE A 258 7.37 -17.43 -12.90
N TYR A 259 6.16 -17.37 -13.46
CA TYR A 259 5.96 -17.35 -14.91
C TYR A 259 6.69 -16.18 -15.59
N GLY A 260 6.61 -15.01 -14.96
CA GLY A 260 7.36 -13.84 -15.34
C GLY A 260 8.86 -14.10 -15.40
N GLN A 261 9.46 -14.95 -14.57
CA GLN A 261 10.90 -15.22 -14.54
C GLN A 261 11.41 -16.20 -15.60
N MET A 262 10.56 -17.12 -16.08
CA MET A 262 10.99 -18.23 -16.94
C MET A 262 11.25 -17.88 -18.41
N HIS A 263 10.83 -16.70 -18.84
CA HIS A 263 10.99 -16.21 -20.21
C HIS A 263 11.63 -14.82 -20.21
#